data_AF-A0A7S3A9X6-F1
#
_entry.id   AF-A0A7S3A9X6-F1
#
_cell.length_a   1.000
_cell.length_b   1.000
_cell.length_c   1.000
_cell.angle_alpha   90.00
_cell.angle_beta   90.00
_cell.angle_gamma   90.00
#
_symmetry.space_group_name_H-M   'P 1'
#
loop_
_entity.id
_entity.type
_entity.pdbx_description
1 polymer ?
#
loop_
_entity_poly.entity_id
_entity_poly.type
_entity_poly.pdbx_seq_one_letter_code
_entity_poly.pdbx_strand_id
1 'polypeptide(L)'
;PDDWDENDPRMVAAPEAKMPEGWLEDEPPMIADVNAVRPEDWDDEEEGTWTPPLIQNPKCGVGCGPWTAPLVANSKYKGPWAPRLIKNPKYIGEWKPRKVQNPEHYTVENPRLLKFSAVGFELWVMDANIRFDNVLVCTDEGEAGEIALRTWKVKTLREAEAEQQQSTPTGTKLENLGRTIDVIVTLGAPIISRRSKFSRLLHCIPFFFVGLHVKNPSQRCLYTDQ
;
A
#
# COMPACT_ATOMS: atom_id res chain seq x y z
N PRO A 1 -26.38 -36.55 12.76
CA PRO A 1 -26.81 -37.39 13.91
C PRO A 1 -28.19 -36.91 14.39
N ASP A 2 -29.04 -37.78 14.92
CA ASP A 2 -30.41 -37.38 15.32
C ASP A 2 -30.40 -36.35 16.47
N ASP A 3 -29.28 -36.21 17.19
CA ASP A 3 -29.03 -35.23 18.25
C ASP A 3 -28.36 -33.91 17.76
N TRP A 4 -28.22 -33.72 16.45
CA TRP A 4 -27.60 -32.55 15.84
C TRP A 4 -28.67 -31.67 15.17
N ASP A 5 -29.13 -30.64 15.88
CA ASP A 5 -30.06 -29.65 15.33
C ASP A 5 -29.30 -28.53 14.61
N GLU A 6 -29.54 -28.38 13.31
CA GLU A 6 -28.94 -27.34 12.46
C GLU A 6 -29.73 -26.04 12.43
N ASN A 7 -30.97 -26.05 12.94
CA ASN A 7 -31.87 -24.89 12.89
C ASN A 7 -31.77 -23.99 14.12
N ASP A 8 -31.05 -24.45 15.15
CA ASP A 8 -30.77 -23.62 16.32
C ASP A 8 -30.06 -22.32 15.86
N PRO A 9 -30.50 -21.14 16.32
CA PRO A 9 -29.82 -19.91 15.99
C PRO A 9 -28.48 -19.82 16.76
N ARG A 10 -27.47 -19.22 16.13
CA ARG A 10 -26.16 -18.97 16.76
C ARG A 10 -26.26 -18.09 18.00
N MET A 11 -27.19 -17.15 17.95
CA MET A 11 -27.42 -16.16 18.99
C MET A 11 -28.87 -16.22 19.44
N VAL A 12 -29.09 -16.24 20.75
CA VAL A 12 -30.41 -16.20 21.38
C VAL A 12 -30.48 -14.99 22.31
N ALA A 13 -31.67 -14.47 22.56
CA ALA A 13 -31.87 -13.45 23.57
C ALA A 13 -31.41 -13.97 24.94
N ALA A 14 -30.66 -13.17 25.69
CA ALA A 14 -30.23 -13.50 27.04
C ALA A 14 -31.46 -13.73 27.95
N PRO A 15 -31.68 -14.95 28.49
CA PRO A 15 -32.87 -15.25 29.28
C PRO A 15 -32.89 -14.51 30.63
N GLU A 16 -31.72 -14.12 31.13
CA GLU A 16 -31.55 -13.35 32.37
C GLU A 16 -31.56 -11.84 32.18
N ALA A 17 -31.52 -11.33 30.95
CA ALA A 17 -31.47 -9.90 30.71
C ALA A 17 -32.84 -9.27 30.98
N LYS A 18 -32.82 -8.20 31.78
CA LYS A 18 -33.99 -7.35 32.04
C LYS A 18 -33.72 -5.96 31.47
N MET A 19 -34.79 -5.28 31.06
CA MET A 19 -34.70 -3.90 30.62
C MET A 19 -34.12 -3.02 31.76
N PRO A 20 -33.12 -2.18 31.48
CA PRO A 20 -32.58 -1.25 32.47
C PRO A 20 -33.63 -0.24 32.95
N GLU A 21 -33.52 0.19 34.21
CA GLU A 21 -34.33 1.28 34.74
C GLU A 21 -33.97 2.60 34.02
N GLY A 22 -34.97 3.33 33.51
CA GLY A 22 -34.78 4.58 32.77
C GLY A 22 -34.67 4.44 31.25
N TRP A 23 -34.99 3.27 30.69
CA TRP A 23 -35.14 3.09 29.24
C TRP A 23 -36.42 3.74 28.72
N LEU A 24 -36.34 4.49 27.61
CA LEU A 24 -37.46 5.24 27.03
C LEU A 24 -37.97 4.57 25.74
N GLU A 25 -38.95 3.68 25.84
CA GLU A 25 -39.43 2.91 24.66
C GLU A 25 -40.18 3.74 23.61
N ASP A 26 -40.89 4.79 24.06
CA ASP A 26 -41.71 5.64 23.19
C ASP A 26 -40.93 6.71 22.42
N GLU A 27 -39.67 6.95 22.79
CA GLU A 27 -38.81 7.95 22.15
C GLU A 27 -37.88 7.27 21.14
N PRO A 28 -37.72 7.82 19.93
CA PRO A 28 -36.83 7.24 18.93
C PRO A 28 -35.35 7.42 19.35
N PRO A 29 -34.48 6.43 19.05
CA PRO A 29 -33.05 6.51 19.39
C PRO A 29 -32.32 7.59 18.59
N MET A 30 -32.83 7.88 17.39
CA MET A 30 -32.27 8.86 16.47
C MET A 30 -33.36 9.86 16.07
N ILE A 31 -33.03 11.15 16.08
CA ILE A 31 -33.91 12.24 15.62
C ILE A 31 -33.22 13.01 14.51
N ALA A 32 -33.99 13.66 13.65
CA ALA A 32 -33.45 14.60 12.68
C ALA A 32 -32.71 15.75 13.39
N ASP A 33 -31.53 16.10 12.90
CA ASP A 33 -30.82 17.27 13.39
C ASP A 33 -31.58 18.55 13.06
N VAL A 34 -32.03 19.26 14.10
CA VAL A 34 -32.77 20.53 13.99
C VAL A 34 -31.90 21.67 13.50
N ASN A 35 -30.57 21.53 13.60
CA ASN A 35 -29.61 22.55 13.17
C ASN A 35 -29.02 22.27 11.78
N ALA A 36 -29.36 21.12 11.17
CA ALA A 36 -28.91 20.82 9.83
C ALA A 36 -29.63 21.74 8.84
N VAL A 37 -28.85 22.44 8.03
CA VAL A 37 -29.35 23.29 6.96
C VAL A 37 -29.10 22.58 5.63
N ARG A 38 -30.10 22.62 4.75
CA ARG A 38 -29.97 22.12 3.39
C ARG A 38 -28.89 22.92 2.64
N PRO A 39 -27.91 22.27 1.98
CA PRO A 39 -26.95 22.96 1.14
C PRO A 39 -27.62 23.75 0.00
N GLU A 40 -27.07 24.91 -0.34
CA GLU A 40 -27.61 25.80 -1.38
C GLU A 40 -27.52 25.19 -2.79
N ASP A 41 -26.60 24.24 -2.98
CA ASP A 41 -26.35 23.50 -4.21
C ASP A 41 -27.09 22.15 -4.28
N TRP A 42 -27.98 21.86 -3.34
CA TRP A 42 -28.75 20.61 -3.34
C TRP A 42 -29.89 20.64 -4.36
N ASP A 43 -29.84 19.74 -5.34
CA ASP A 43 -30.87 19.57 -6.36
C ASP A 43 -31.79 18.37 -6.02
N ASP A 44 -33.07 18.61 -5.71
CA ASP A 44 -33.99 17.52 -5.37
C ASP A 44 -34.37 16.64 -6.58
N GLU A 45 -34.18 17.11 -7.81
CA GLU A 45 -34.49 16.34 -9.02
C GLU A 45 -33.37 15.35 -9.35
N GLU A 46 -32.11 15.75 -9.16
CA GLU A 46 -30.92 14.91 -9.45
C GLU A 46 -30.45 14.12 -8.21
N GLU A 47 -30.49 14.71 -7.00
CA GLU A 47 -29.98 14.12 -5.74
C GLU A 47 -31.11 13.56 -4.84
N GLY A 48 -32.38 13.81 -5.18
CA GLY A 48 -33.56 13.38 -4.42
C GLY A 48 -33.93 14.33 -3.26
N THR A 49 -35.08 14.09 -2.63
CA THR A 49 -35.58 14.96 -1.53
C THR A 49 -34.59 15.01 -0.37
N TRP A 50 -34.07 16.20 -0.08
CA TRP A 50 -33.17 16.39 1.05
C TRP A 50 -33.81 15.99 2.39
N THR A 51 -33.12 15.14 3.16
CA THR A 51 -33.48 14.80 4.54
C THR A 51 -32.35 15.15 5.50
N PRO A 52 -32.64 15.79 6.64
CA PRO A 52 -31.61 16.12 7.62
C PRO A 52 -30.93 14.85 8.15
N PRO A 53 -29.63 14.91 8.46
CA PRO A 53 -28.91 13.81 9.08
C PRO A 53 -29.53 13.46 10.42
N LEU A 54 -29.51 12.17 10.75
CA LEU A 54 -30.00 11.66 12.02
C LEU A 54 -28.92 11.81 13.10
N ILE A 55 -29.26 12.44 14.21
CA ILE A 55 -28.43 12.56 15.41
C ILE A 55 -29.02 11.73 16.55
N GLN A 56 -28.17 11.33 17.51
CA GLN A 56 -28.64 10.66 18.71
C GLN A 56 -29.56 11.59 19.49
N ASN A 57 -30.73 11.07 19.88
CA ASN A 57 -31.69 11.86 20.63
C ASN A 57 -31.10 12.22 22.01
N PRO A 58 -30.96 13.53 22.35
CA PRO A 58 -30.31 13.97 23.58
C PRO A 58 -31.07 13.55 24.85
N LYS A 59 -32.35 13.15 24.73
CA LYS A 59 -33.13 12.58 25.83
C LYS A 59 -32.73 11.15 26.17
N CYS A 60 -32.00 10.47 25.27
CA CYS A 60 -31.60 9.08 25.43
C CYS A 60 -30.37 8.98 26.33
N GLY A 61 -30.61 8.93 27.64
CA GLY A 61 -29.56 8.72 28.65
C GLY A 61 -29.09 7.25 28.69
N VAL A 62 -29.99 6.34 29.08
CA VAL A 62 -29.68 4.89 29.23
C VAL A 62 -30.00 4.11 27.96
N GLY A 63 -31.07 4.50 27.25
CA GLY A 63 -31.44 3.97 25.95
C GLY A 63 -32.86 4.37 25.56
N CYS A 64 -33.16 4.25 24.27
CA CYS A 64 -34.40 4.69 23.66
C CYS A 64 -34.87 3.72 22.58
N GLY A 65 -36.17 3.73 22.29
CA GLY A 65 -36.83 2.88 21.31
C GLY A 65 -37.19 1.51 21.89
N PRO A 66 -37.79 0.61 21.10
CA PRO A 66 -38.21 -0.70 21.59
C PRO A 66 -37.01 -1.48 22.12
N TRP A 67 -37.06 -1.90 23.40
CA TRP A 67 -35.96 -2.62 24.02
C TRP A 67 -35.89 -4.05 23.47
N THR A 68 -34.69 -4.49 23.10
CA THR A 68 -34.41 -5.88 22.73
C THR A 68 -33.33 -6.44 23.63
N ALA A 69 -33.57 -7.61 24.21
CA ALA A 69 -32.59 -8.30 25.04
C ALA A 69 -31.27 -8.52 24.27
N PRO A 70 -30.11 -8.33 24.92
CA PRO A 70 -28.82 -8.57 24.30
C PRO A 70 -28.73 -10.02 23.84
N LEU A 71 -28.16 -10.19 22.66
CA LEU A 71 -27.95 -11.50 22.07
C LEU A 71 -26.74 -12.18 22.70
N VAL A 72 -26.92 -13.40 23.22
CA VAL A 72 -25.87 -14.26 23.78
C VAL A 72 -25.70 -15.52 22.93
N ALA A 73 -24.51 -16.12 23.01
CA ALA A 73 -24.22 -17.34 22.28
C ALA A 73 -25.12 -18.50 22.77
N ASN A 74 -25.80 -19.16 21.83
CA ASN A 74 -26.62 -20.33 22.15
C ASN A 74 -25.72 -21.54 22.43
N SER A 75 -25.81 -22.12 23.62
CA SER A 75 -25.05 -23.31 24.01
C SER A 75 -25.43 -24.57 23.22
N LYS A 76 -26.62 -24.58 22.60
CA LYS A 76 -27.11 -25.69 21.78
C LYS A 76 -26.69 -25.58 20.31
N TYR A 77 -26.23 -24.40 19.87
CA TYR A 77 -25.84 -24.19 18.48
C TYR A 77 -24.60 -24.99 18.11
N LYS A 78 -24.78 -26.02 17.27
CA LYS A 78 -23.69 -26.84 16.73
C LYS A 78 -23.30 -26.44 15.30
N GLY A 79 -24.12 -25.61 14.63
CA GLY A 79 -23.95 -25.21 13.22
C GLY A 79 -24.31 -26.32 12.23
N PRO A 80 -24.16 -26.08 10.92
CA PRO A 80 -24.39 -27.11 9.91
C PRO A 80 -23.47 -28.32 10.14
N TRP A 81 -24.00 -29.53 10.08
CA TRP A 81 -23.17 -30.72 10.25
C TRP A 81 -22.22 -30.87 9.06
N ALA A 82 -20.92 -30.95 9.35
CA ALA A 82 -19.90 -31.19 8.33
C ALA A 82 -19.27 -32.59 8.51
N PRO A 83 -19.28 -33.45 7.47
CA PRO A 83 -18.60 -34.74 7.53
C PRO A 83 -17.09 -34.55 7.66
N ARG A 84 -16.42 -35.52 8.31
CA ARG A 84 -14.96 -35.53 8.38
C ARG A 84 -14.36 -35.71 6.98
N LEU A 85 -13.42 -34.85 6.62
CA LEU A 85 -12.69 -34.97 5.36
C LEU A 85 -11.75 -36.19 5.41
N ILE A 86 -11.92 -37.11 4.46
CA ILE A 86 -11.05 -38.28 4.26
C ILE A 86 -10.18 -38.01 3.03
N LYS A 87 -8.91 -38.40 3.09
CA LYS A 87 -8.00 -38.29 1.93
C LYS A 87 -8.56 -39.11 0.77
N ASN A 88 -8.78 -38.48 -0.38
CA ASN A 88 -9.22 -39.17 -1.58
C ASN A 88 -8.09 -40.09 -2.10
N PRO A 89 -8.26 -41.44 -2.09
CA PRO A 89 -7.22 -42.36 -2.53
C PRO A 89 -6.92 -42.26 -4.04
N LYS A 90 -7.80 -41.62 -4.82
CA LYS A 90 -7.62 -41.38 -6.27
C LYS A 90 -6.98 -40.02 -6.58
N TYR A 91 -6.62 -39.21 -5.59
CA TYR A 91 -5.98 -37.93 -5.82
C TYR A 91 -4.52 -38.12 -6.24
N ILE A 92 -4.21 -37.81 -7.50
CA ILE A 92 -2.87 -37.95 -8.09
C ILE A 92 -2.00 -36.68 -7.98
N GLY A 93 -2.45 -35.70 -7.19
CA GLY A 93 -1.80 -34.38 -7.06
C GLY A 93 -2.43 -33.31 -7.94
N GLU A 94 -1.94 -32.08 -7.80
CA GLU A 94 -2.36 -30.98 -8.65
C GLU A 94 -1.89 -31.22 -10.09
N TRP A 95 -2.82 -31.09 -11.03
CA TRP A 95 -2.47 -31.18 -12.45
C TRP A 95 -1.44 -30.10 -12.78
N LYS A 96 -0.37 -30.50 -13.47
CA LYS A 96 0.63 -29.59 -14.02
C LYS A 96 0.79 -29.85 -15.51
N PRO A 97 0.89 -28.80 -16.34
CA PRO A 97 1.15 -28.99 -17.77
C PRO A 97 2.48 -29.69 -17.97
N ARG A 98 2.54 -30.57 -18.97
CA ARG A 98 3.79 -31.24 -19.35
C ARG A 98 4.79 -30.20 -19.85
N LYS A 99 6.00 -30.20 -19.30
CA LYS A 99 7.11 -29.39 -19.83
C LYS A 99 7.53 -29.95 -21.18
N VAL A 100 7.33 -29.19 -22.24
CA VAL A 100 7.83 -29.47 -23.59
C VAL A 100 9.11 -28.65 -23.79
N GLN A 101 10.10 -29.22 -24.49
CA GLN A 101 11.32 -28.50 -24.82
C GLN A 101 10.98 -27.30 -25.71
N ASN A 102 11.49 -26.12 -25.35
CA ASN A 102 11.32 -24.92 -26.18
C ASN A 102 12.27 -25.01 -27.39
N PRO A 103 11.76 -25.13 -28.64
CA PRO A 103 12.60 -25.19 -29.83
C PRO A 103 13.45 -23.92 -30.03
N GLU A 104 12.96 -22.77 -29.56
CA GLU A 104 13.60 -21.46 -29.66
C GLU A 104 14.52 -21.15 -28.45
N HIS A 105 14.86 -22.16 -27.64
CA HIS A 105 15.78 -21.95 -26.54
C HIS A 105 17.19 -21.68 -27.06
N TYR A 106 17.74 -20.52 -26.70
CA TYR A 106 19.14 -20.18 -26.97
C TYR A 106 19.83 -19.72 -25.68
N THR A 107 21.16 -19.90 -25.64
CA THR A 107 22.01 -19.43 -24.56
C THR A 107 23.00 -18.42 -25.12
N VAL A 108 23.11 -17.26 -24.48
CA VAL A 108 24.07 -16.22 -24.86
C VAL A 108 25.24 -16.28 -23.89
N GLU A 109 26.37 -16.83 -24.33
CA GLU A 109 27.58 -16.95 -23.49
C GLU A 109 28.22 -15.59 -23.19
N ASN A 110 28.18 -14.68 -24.17
CA ASN A 110 28.75 -13.34 -24.06
C ASN A 110 27.73 -12.31 -24.55
N PRO A 111 26.80 -11.86 -23.70
CA PRO A 111 25.83 -10.83 -24.07
C PRO A 111 26.55 -9.53 -24.37
N ARG A 112 26.79 -9.26 -25.66
CA ARG A 112 27.32 -7.97 -26.12
C ARG A 112 26.18 -6.98 -26.15
N LEU A 113 26.18 -6.05 -25.20
CA LEU A 113 25.31 -4.90 -25.23
C LEU A 113 25.63 -4.04 -26.47
N LEU A 114 24.59 -3.48 -27.10
CA LEU A 114 24.77 -2.55 -28.22
C LEU A 114 25.49 -1.28 -27.73
N LYS A 115 26.30 -0.69 -28.62
CA LYS A 115 27.12 0.50 -28.31
C LYS A 115 26.27 1.76 -28.13
N PHE A 116 26.81 2.66 -27.31
CA PHE A 116 25.99 3.61 -26.59
C PHE A 116 26.74 4.94 -26.27
N SER A 117 26.07 6.10 -26.14
CA SER A 117 26.52 7.46 -25.69
C SER A 117 25.45 8.55 -25.42
N ALA A 118 24.17 8.39 -25.75
CA ALA A 118 23.14 9.32 -25.23
C ALA A 118 22.47 8.79 -23.96
N VAL A 119 22.58 9.46 -22.81
CA VAL A 119 21.83 9.09 -21.60
C VAL A 119 20.48 9.82 -21.60
N GLY A 120 19.39 9.10 -21.37
CA GLY A 120 18.04 9.66 -21.31
C GLY A 120 17.30 9.24 -20.05
N PHE A 121 16.49 10.15 -19.51
CA PHE A 121 15.56 9.89 -18.40
C PHE A 121 14.15 9.77 -18.97
N GLU A 122 13.55 8.59 -18.85
CA GLU A 122 12.14 8.35 -19.16
C GLU A 122 11.44 8.00 -17.84
N LEU A 123 10.46 8.81 -17.47
CA LEU A 123 9.83 8.78 -16.16
C LEU A 123 8.35 9.09 -16.31
N TRP A 124 7.53 8.32 -15.62
CA TRP A 124 6.14 8.66 -15.37
C TRP A 124 5.97 9.05 -13.89
N VAL A 125 5.82 10.34 -13.63
CA VAL A 125 5.73 10.90 -12.27
C VAL A 125 4.61 11.93 -12.20
N MET A 126 3.92 11.95 -11.05
CA MET A 126 2.90 12.96 -10.76
C MET A 126 3.48 14.15 -9.98
N ASP A 127 4.65 13.97 -9.35
CA ASP A 127 5.33 14.97 -8.53
C ASP A 127 6.31 15.80 -9.37
N ALA A 128 6.32 17.12 -9.17
CA ALA A 128 7.19 18.06 -9.90
C ALA A 128 8.58 18.25 -9.26
N ASN A 129 8.77 17.81 -8.01
CA ASN A 129 9.97 18.09 -7.22
C ASN A 129 10.97 16.92 -7.25
N ILE A 130 11.48 16.58 -8.43
CA ILE A 130 12.52 15.54 -8.60
C ILE A 130 13.77 16.18 -9.16
N ARG A 131 14.91 15.94 -8.51
CA ARG A 131 16.22 16.45 -8.93
C ARG A 131 17.14 15.29 -9.30
N PHE A 132 17.72 15.38 -10.49
CA PHE A 132 18.80 14.53 -10.95
C PHE A 132 20.10 15.34 -10.94
N ASP A 133 21.12 14.82 -10.28
CA ASP A 133 22.49 15.32 -10.32
C ASP A 133 23.50 14.17 -10.32
N ASN A 134 24.78 14.50 -10.53
CA ASN A 134 25.89 13.54 -10.49
C ASN A 134 25.76 12.36 -11.47
N VAL A 135 25.33 12.63 -12.72
CA VAL A 135 25.24 11.59 -13.76
C VAL A 135 26.65 11.23 -14.24
N LEU A 136 27.12 10.03 -13.86
CA LEU A 136 28.43 9.49 -14.25
C LEU A 136 28.28 8.24 -15.11
N VAL A 137 28.97 8.23 -16.25
CA VAL A 137 29.10 7.07 -17.14
C VAL A 137 30.56 6.65 -17.21
N CYS A 138 30.90 5.52 -16.59
CA CYS A 138 32.27 5.00 -16.57
C CYS A 138 32.30 3.47 -16.65
N THR A 139 33.49 2.94 -16.95
CA THR A 139 33.77 1.49 -16.97
C THR A 139 34.54 1.01 -15.74
N ASP A 140 35.15 1.94 -14.99
CA ASP A 140 35.97 1.66 -13.81
C ASP A 140 35.18 1.94 -12.52
N GLU A 141 35.12 0.93 -11.65
CA GLU A 141 34.42 1.02 -10.37
C GLU A 141 35.17 1.88 -9.35
N GLY A 142 36.51 1.89 -9.40
CA GLY A 142 37.33 2.69 -8.50
C GLY A 142 37.12 4.19 -8.73
N GLU A 143 37.21 4.63 -9.98
CA GLU A 143 36.94 6.01 -10.39
C GLU A 143 35.51 6.45 -10.03
N ALA A 144 34.52 5.56 -10.22
CA ALA A 144 33.14 5.82 -9.81
C ALA A 144 33.02 6.06 -8.30
N GLY A 145 33.70 5.23 -7.51
CA GLY A 145 33.72 5.34 -6.05
C GLY A 145 34.36 6.64 -5.57
N GLU A 146 35.47 7.04 -6.18
CA GLU A 146 36.13 8.32 -5.84
C GLU A 146 35.24 9.53 -6.15
N ILE A 147 34.58 9.54 -7.32
CA ILE A 147 33.69 10.63 -7.71
C ILE A 147 32.47 10.68 -6.77
N ALA A 148 31.89 9.54 -6.41
CA ALA A 148 30.78 9.47 -5.47
C ALA A 148 31.16 9.98 -4.06
N LEU A 149 32.37 9.70 -3.60
CA LEU A 149 32.88 10.22 -2.33
C LEU A 149 33.11 11.74 -2.34
N ARG A 150 33.49 12.31 -3.49
CA ARG A 150 33.72 13.76 -3.63
C ARG A 150 32.43 14.55 -3.82
N THR A 151 31.45 13.98 -4.52
CA THR A 151 30.20 14.66 -4.88
C THR A 151 29.08 14.31 -3.92
N TRP A 152 28.51 13.11 -4.08
CA TRP A 152 27.36 12.63 -3.32
C TRP A 152 27.60 12.66 -1.81
N LYS A 153 28.70 12.08 -1.34
CA LYS A 153 28.95 11.96 0.10
C LYS A 153 29.01 13.33 0.80
N VAL A 154 29.59 14.33 0.15
CA VAL A 154 29.66 15.70 0.66
C VAL A 154 28.27 16.34 0.66
N LYS A 155 27.51 16.17 -0.42
CA LYS A 155 26.14 16.68 -0.55
C LYS A 155 25.20 16.08 0.50
N THR A 156 25.16 14.76 0.63
CA THR A 156 24.27 14.06 1.58
C THR A 156 24.51 14.48 3.03
N LEU A 157 25.77 14.72 3.42
CA LEU A 157 26.09 15.20 4.77
C LEU A 157 25.50 16.60 4.99
N ARG A 158 25.66 17.52 4.02
CA ARG A 158 25.12 18.88 4.12
C ARG A 158 23.59 18.91 4.07
N GLU A 159 22.97 18.07 3.26
CA GLU A 159 21.51 17.97 3.18
C GLU A 159 20.93 17.43 4.49
N ALA A 160 21.54 16.40 5.09
CA ALA A 160 21.12 15.87 6.38
C ALA A 160 21.27 16.91 7.52
N GLU A 161 22.34 17.71 7.52
CA GLU A 161 22.52 18.83 8.45
C GLU A 161 21.44 19.92 8.25
N ALA A 162 21.11 20.26 7.00
CA ALA A 162 20.09 21.25 6.67
C ALA A 162 18.67 20.78 7.05
N GLU A 163 18.35 19.51 6.82
CA GLU A 163 17.08 18.90 7.24
C GLU A 163 16.92 18.90 8.77
N GLN A 164 18.00 18.60 9.51
CA GLN A 164 17.99 18.67 10.97
C GLN A 164 17.75 20.11 11.47
N GLN A 165 18.34 21.11 10.83
CA GLN A 165 18.13 22.52 11.19
C GLN A 165 16.69 22.99 10.89
N GLN A 166 16.10 22.52 9.79
CA GLN A 166 14.70 22.83 9.41
C GLN A 166 13.64 22.14 10.29
N SER A 167 14.01 21.07 11.00
CA SER A 167 13.11 20.38 11.94
C SER A 167 12.89 21.10 13.28
N THR A 168 13.52 22.26 13.50
CA THR A 168 13.23 23.14 14.65
C THR A 168 11.96 23.98 14.39
N PRO A 169 11.05 24.11 15.37
CA PRO A 169 9.64 24.40 15.09
C PRO A 169 9.43 25.91 14.89
N THR A 170 9.61 26.38 13.66
CA THR A 170 8.96 27.63 13.23
C THR A 170 8.02 27.24 12.10
N GLY A 171 6.72 27.32 12.37
CA GLY A 171 5.65 26.82 11.50
C GLY A 171 5.57 27.54 10.16
N THR A 172 6.36 27.10 9.19
CA THR A 172 6.13 27.33 7.77
C THR A 172 6.11 25.99 7.07
N LYS A 173 4.99 25.75 6.38
CA LYS A 173 4.60 24.53 5.67
C LYS A 173 5.69 24.12 4.67
N LEU A 174 6.34 22.97 4.91
CA LEU A 174 7.32 22.36 4.02
C LEU A 174 6.63 21.78 2.77
N GLU A 175 6.51 22.57 1.70
CA GLU A 175 6.01 22.08 0.41
C GLU A 175 7.13 21.64 -0.56
N ASN A 176 8.42 21.69 -0.20
CA ASN A 176 9.51 21.46 -1.15
C ASN A 176 10.68 20.61 -0.62
N LEU A 177 10.41 19.40 -0.10
CA LEU A 177 11.46 18.38 0.03
C LEU A 177 11.40 17.44 -1.19
N GLY A 178 11.99 17.88 -2.29
CA GLY A 178 12.13 17.04 -3.48
C GLY A 178 13.03 15.83 -3.20
N ARG A 179 12.67 14.66 -3.73
CA ARG A 179 13.51 13.47 -3.60
C ARG A 179 14.64 13.54 -4.63
N THR A 180 15.88 13.56 -4.15
CA THR A 180 17.07 13.40 -4.99
C THR A 180 17.28 11.93 -5.30
N ILE A 181 17.51 11.59 -6.57
CA ILE A 181 17.83 10.22 -7.01
C ILE A 181 19.18 10.24 -7.72
N ASP A 182 20.19 9.60 -7.12
CA ASP A 182 21.50 9.42 -7.74
C ASP A 182 21.54 8.15 -8.59
N VAL A 183 22.01 8.28 -9.82
CA VAL A 183 22.07 7.17 -10.80
C VAL A 183 23.52 6.89 -11.16
N ILE A 184 24.09 5.82 -10.58
CA ILE A 184 25.41 5.30 -10.92
C ILE A 184 25.23 4.13 -11.90
N VAL A 185 25.75 4.28 -13.13
CA VAL A 185 25.72 3.23 -14.15
C VAL A 185 27.12 2.70 -14.38
N THR A 186 27.44 1.56 -13.76
CA THR A 186 28.69 0.82 -14.02
C THR A 186 28.46 -0.24 -15.11
N LEU A 187 29.23 -0.19 -16.18
CA LEU A 187 29.17 -1.19 -17.25
C LEU A 187 30.28 -2.22 -17.05
N GLY A 188 29.91 -3.45 -16.69
CA GLY A 188 30.84 -4.59 -16.70
C GLY A 188 30.95 -5.40 -15.41
N ALA A 189 30.25 -5.05 -14.33
CA ALA A 189 30.17 -5.91 -13.15
C ALA A 189 28.99 -6.89 -13.28
N PRO A 190 29.14 -8.19 -12.92
CA PRO A 190 27.99 -9.07 -12.78
C PRO A 190 27.04 -8.46 -11.75
N ILE A 191 25.74 -8.42 -12.07
CA ILE A 191 24.69 -7.95 -11.16
C ILE A 191 24.63 -8.92 -9.97
N ILE A 192 25.50 -8.71 -8.99
CA ILE A 192 25.43 -9.37 -7.69
C ILE A 192 24.31 -8.63 -6.95
N SER A 193 23.11 -9.21 -7.01
CA SER A 193 22.03 -8.91 -6.09
C SER A 193 22.52 -9.17 -4.65
N ARG A 194 23.14 -8.17 -4.02
CA ARG A 194 23.29 -8.16 -2.57
C ARG A 194 21.91 -7.83 -1.99
N ARG A 195 21.10 -8.88 -1.77
CA ARG A 195 20.00 -8.82 -0.80
C ARG A 195 20.62 -8.57 0.58
N SER A 196 20.77 -7.29 0.95
CA SER A 196 20.97 -6.93 2.34
C SER A 196 19.70 -7.31 3.10
N LYS A 197 19.87 -8.17 4.11
CA LYS A 197 18.81 -8.68 4.97
C LYS A 197 18.24 -7.53 5.81
N PHE A 198 17.24 -6.82 5.31
CA PHE A 198 16.31 -6.08 6.16
C PHE A 198 15.02 -6.89 6.25
N SER A 199 14.88 -7.55 7.40
CA SER A 199 13.71 -8.32 7.79
C SER A 199 12.56 -7.38 8.16
N ARG A 200 11.39 -7.67 7.59
CA ARG A 200 10.03 -7.25 8.01
C ARG A 200 9.73 -5.75 7.95
N LEU A 201 9.11 -5.33 6.84
CA LEU A 201 7.72 -4.86 6.82
C LEU A 201 7.26 -4.95 5.36
N LEU A 202 6.42 -5.93 5.03
CA LEU A 202 5.64 -5.92 3.80
C LEU A 202 4.74 -4.69 3.86
N HIS A 203 4.88 -3.73 2.95
CA HIS A 203 3.77 -3.03 2.29
C HIS A 203 4.28 -2.57 0.91
N CYS A 204 3.56 -3.02 -0.11
CA CYS A 204 3.60 -2.70 -1.53
C CYS A 204 4.43 -1.46 -1.94
N ILE A 205 5.59 -1.67 -2.55
CA ILE A 205 6.24 -0.66 -3.40
C ILE A 205 6.35 -1.31 -4.79
N PRO A 206 5.80 -0.69 -5.86
CA PRO A 206 5.83 -1.25 -7.19
C PRO A 206 7.28 -1.34 -7.67
N PHE A 207 7.63 -2.49 -8.23
CA PHE A 207 8.90 -2.71 -8.90
C PHE A 207 8.99 -1.79 -10.11
N PHE A 208 9.78 -0.71 -10.00
CA PHE A 208 10.10 0.13 -11.14
C PHE A 208 11.23 -0.53 -11.96
N PHE A 209 10.91 -0.92 -13.18
CA PHE A 209 11.89 -1.29 -14.20
C PHE A 209 12.40 0.00 -14.85
N VAL A 210 13.64 0.39 -14.56
CA VAL A 210 14.34 1.47 -15.27
C VAL A 210 15.04 0.85 -16.47
N GLY A 211 14.59 1.17 -17.69
CA GLY A 211 15.22 0.75 -18.94
C GLY A 211 16.24 1.79 -19.41
N LEU A 212 17.53 1.46 -19.37
CA LEU A 212 18.60 2.33 -19.88
C LEU A 212 18.89 2.02 -21.36
N HIS A 213 18.86 3.05 -22.21
CA HIS A 213 19.28 2.94 -23.61
C HIS A 213 20.23 4.08 -23.93
N VAL A 214 21.39 3.78 -24.53
CA VAL A 214 22.43 4.78 -24.75
C VAL A 214 22.97 4.63 -26.21
N LYS A 215 23.41 5.69 -26.94
CA LYS A 215 23.95 5.69 -28.36
C LYS A 215 25.27 6.49 -28.66
N ASN A 216 26.42 5.89 -29.14
CA ASN A 216 27.90 6.28 -29.08
C ASN A 216 28.37 7.62 -29.77
N PRO A 217 29.45 8.38 -29.36
CA PRO A 217 30.87 7.98 -29.34
C PRO A 217 31.84 8.55 -28.23
N SER A 218 32.80 7.71 -27.80
CA SER A 218 34.21 8.03 -27.49
C SER A 218 34.58 9.29 -26.65
N GLN A 219 34.31 9.28 -25.34
CA GLN A 219 35.10 10.05 -24.36
C GLN A 219 35.19 9.31 -23.02
N ARG A 220 36.32 9.50 -22.32
CA ARG A 220 36.83 8.70 -21.20
C ARG A 220 36.27 9.20 -19.86
N CYS A 221 34.94 9.12 -19.71
CA CYS A 221 34.11 9.74 -18.68
C CYS A 221 33.57 11.11 -19.13
N LEU A 222 32.23 11.22 -19.20
CA LEU A 222 31.51 12.47 -19.36
C LEU A 222 30.96 12.83 -17.98
N TYR A 223 31.35 14.00 -17.47
CA TYR A 223 30.84 14.56 -16.23
C TYR A 223 30.15 15.89 -16.58
N THR A 224 28.87 16.01 -16.25
CA THR A 224 28.13 17.26 -16.40
C THR A 224 28.04 17.93 -15.03
N ASP A 225 28.76 19.03 -14.85
CA ASP A 225 28.54 19.97 -13.74
C ASP A 225 27.51 21.01 -14.24
N GLN A 226 26.37 21.12 -13.56
CA GLN A 226 25.47 22.27 -13.66
C GLN A 226 25.29 22.87 -12.27
#